data_AF-A0A6P1DN12-F1
#
_entry.id   AF-A0A6P1DN12-F1
#
_cell.length_a   1.000
_cell.length_b   1.000
_cell.length_c   1.000
_cell.angle_alpha   90.00
_cell.angle_beta   90.00
_cell.angle_gamma   90.00
#
_symmetry.space_group_name_H-M   'P 1'
#
loop_
_entity.id
_entity.type
_entity.pdbx_description
1 polymer ?
#
loop_
_entity_poly.entity_id
_entity_poly.type
_entity_poly.pdbx_seq_one_letter_code
_entity_poly.pdbx_strand_id
1 'polypeptide(L)'
;MATAAATKAKLKAKPKAEKAKVYTWEGMDRRGSRIKGESRAANINAVRADLRRQGVNPTKVKAKPQPLFGSGKKKITGQDLSIFTRQLATMMTAGVPLVQAFDIVGRGHDNPSMQDMILSIKQDIEGGTGVAVALSKYPIHFDDLVCSLVAAGEQAGVLDVLLDKIATYKEKTESIKGKIKKALFYPTAVIAVAIIVTVVILLFVIPQFKELFTSFGADLPAFTLMVIGLSDVVREWWWAMLLGIAGTIYGFSYIYKRSRKLREVIDRASLKIPVIGGILNKAALARFARTLSTMFAAGVPLVEALQSVSGATGNIVYQDAVLKMREEVATGQSLQLAMRQRDIFPHMVIQMTAIGEESGALDDMLGKVADFYEEQVDNAVDSLSSLLEPLIMVVIGGLVGSLVVAMYLPIFKLAAVV
;
A
#
# COMPACT_ATOMS: atom_id res chain seq x y z
N MET A 1 -67.79 -4.69 12.73
CA MET A 1 -66.82 -5.45 13.56
C MET A 1 -66.28 -6.60 12.73
N ALA A 2 -64.94 -6.75 12.72
CA ALA A 2 -64.14 -7.99 12.51
C ALA A 2 -64.44 -8.90 11.30
N THR A 3 -63.51 -9.46 10.53
CA THR A 3 -62.04 -9.50 10.45
C THR A 3 -61.78 -10.32 9.18
N ALA A 4 -61.08 -9.80 8.17
CA ALA A 4 -60.59 -10.61 7.05
C ALA A 4 -59.07 -10.73 7.17
N ALA A 5 -58.62 -11.95 7.43
CA ALA A 5 -57.22 -12.30 7.65
C ALA A 5 -56.41 -12.18 6.35
N ALA A 6 -55.43 -11.28 6.34
CA ALA A 6 -54.46 -11.16 5.26
C ALA A 6 -53.33 -12.18 5.46
N THR A 7 -53.31 -13.22 4.62
CA THR A 7 -52.24 -14.22 4.54
C THR A 7 -50.97 -13.56 4.00
N LYS A 8 -50.01 -13.25 4.89
CA LYS A 8 -48.66 -12.80 4.50
C LYS A 8 -47.91 -13.97 3.84
N ALA A 9 -47.77 -13.92 2.52
CA ALA A 9 -46.85 -14.77 1.78
C ALA A 9 -45.40 -14.48 2.25
N LYS A 10 -44.77 -15.46 2.92
CA LYS A 10 -43.35 -15.42 3.26
C LYS A 10 -42.52 -15.46 1.98
N LEU A 11 -41.90 -14.34 1.63
CA LEU A 11 -40.80 -14.28 0.66
C LEU A 11 -39.70 -15.26 1.11
N LYS A 12 -39.48 -16.32 0.31
CA LYS A 12 -38.36 -17.25 0.52
C LYS A 12 -37.05 -16.46 0.39
N ALA A 13 -36.23 -16.51 1.43
CA ALA A 13 -34.89 -15.93 1.43
C ALA A 13 -34.04 -16.52 0.29
N LYS A 14 -33.32 -15.66 -0.45
CA LYS A 14 -32.33 -16.08 -1.45
C LYS A 14 -31.33 -17.07 -0.81
N PRO A 15 -30.94 -18.16 -1.50
CA PRO A 15 -29.97 -19.10 -0.95
C PRO A 15 -28.64 -18.38 -0.71
N LYS A 16 -28.08 -18.51 0.51
CA LYS A 16 -26.71 -18.08 0.81
C LYS A 16 -25.77 -18.78 -0.16
N ALA A 17 -24.98 -18.03 -0.93
CA ALA A 17 -23.90 -18.59 -1.74
C ALA A 17 -22.98 -19.43 -0.85
N GLU A 18 -22.87 -20.73 -1.15
CA GLU A 18 -21.94 -21.63 -0.45
C GLU A 18 -20.51 -21.15 -0.67
N LYS A 19 -19.80 -20.85 0.43
CA LYS A 19 -18.42 -20.35 0.39
C LYS A 19 -17.53 -21.36 -0.35
N ALA A 20 -16.79 -20.88 -1.35
CA ALA A 20 -15.87 -21.71 -2.12
C ALA A 20 -14.82 -22.35 -1.20
N LYS A 21 -14.68 -23.69 -1.28
CA LYS A 21 -13.65 -24.47 -0.58
C LYS A 21 -12.60 -24.92 -1.58
N VAL A 22 -11.36 -25.10 -1.10
CA VAL A 22 -10.27 -25.67 -1.90
C VAL A 22 -10.38 -27.19 -1.88
N TYR A 23 -10.37 -27.81 -3.06
CA TYR A 23 -10.35 -29.26 -3.24
C TYR A 23 -9.05 -29.66 -3.95
N THR A 24 -8.41 -30.71 -3.45
CA THR A 24 -7.34 -31.39 -4.17
C THR A 24 -7.94 -32.48 -5.02
N TRP A 25 -7.50 -32.60 -6.26
CA TRP A 25 -8.03 -33.58 -7.20
C TRP A 25 -6.93 -34.26 -8.01
N GLU A 26 -7.23 -35.48 -8.39
CA GLU A 26 -6.48 -36.31 -9.34
C GLU A 26 -7.45 -36.74 -10.43
N GLY A 27 -7.00 -36.72 -11.68
CA GLY A 27 -7.80 -37.12 -12.83
C GLY A 27 -6.94 -37.62 -13.97
N MET A 28 -7.58 -38.16 -15.01
CA MET A 28 -6.93 -38.57 -16.24
C MET A 28 -7.36 -37.67 -17.39
N ASP A 29 -6.39 -37.16 -18.14
CA ASP A 29 -6.63 -36.45 -19.40
C ASP A 29 -7.07 -37.43 -20.50
N ARG A 30 -7.60 -36.93 -21.62
CA ARG A 30 -8.03 -37.70 -22.80
C ARG A 30 -6.96 -38.64 -23.36
N ARG A 31 -5.69 -38.36 -23.09
CA ARG A 31 -4.53 -39.19 -23.51
C ARG A 31 -4.14 -40.26 -22.48
N GLY A 32 -4.89 -40.42 -21.39
CA GLY A 32 -4.61 -41.39 -20.32
C GLY A 32 -3.57 -40.95 -19.29
N SER A 33 -2.99 -39.75 -19.44
CA SER A 33 -2.03 -39.19 -18.49
C SER A 33 -2.70 -38.74 -17.19
N ARG A 34 -2.11 -39.13 -16.04
CA ARG A 34 -2.57 -38.69 -14.72
C ARG A 34 -2.15 -37.24 -14.47
N ILE A 35 -3.12 -36.39 -14.19
CA ILE A 35 -2.92 -35.00 -13.81
C ILE A 35 -3.51 -34.74 -12.42
N LYS A 36 -2.83 -33.86 -11.68
CA LYS A 36 -3.17 -33.53 -10.30
C LYS A 36 -3.23 -32.02 -10.18
N GLY A 37 -4.14 -31.51 -9.37
CA GLY A 37 -4.27 -30.08 -9.18
C GLY A 37 -5.10 -29.72 -7.96
N GLU A 38 -5.17 -28.42 -7.72
CA GLU A 38 -6.08 -27.83 -6.73
C GLU A 38 -7.13 -27.01 -7.49
N SER A 39 -8.38 -27.08 -7.05
CA SER A 39 -9.44 -26.23 -7.59
C SER A 39 -10.39 -25.79 -6.50
N ARG A 40 -10.88 -24.57 -6.63
CA ARG A 40 -11.87 -23.99 -5.73
C ARG A 40 -13.25 -24.12 -6.31
N ALA A 41 -14.18 -24.64 -5.53
CA ALA A 41 -15.59 -24.66 -5.90
C ALA A 41 -16.50 -24.64 -4.67
N ALA A 42 -17.79 -24.43 -4.86
CA ALA A 42 -18.78 -24.49 -3.79
C ALA A 42 -18.90 -25.90 -3.19
N ASN A 43 -18.79 -26.95 -4.03
CA ASN A 43 -18.91 -28.33 -3.62
C ASN A 43 -18.09 -29.28 -4.54
N ILE A 44 -17.96 -30.54 -4.13
CA ILE A 44 -17.21 -31.58 -4.87
C ILE A 44 -17.78 -31.79 -6.28
N ASN A 45 -19.10 -31.67 -6.44
CA ASN A 45 -19.75 -31.87 -7.74
C ASN A 45 -19.40 -30.77 -8.73
N ALA A 46 -19.28 -29.52 -8.27
CA ALA A 46 -18.83 -28.39 -9.07
C ALA A 46 -17.37 -28.58 -9.54
N VAL A 47 -16.47 -29.09 -8.68
CA VAL A 47 -15.10 -29.44 -9.10
C VAL A 47 -15.11 -30.53 -10.18
N ARG A 48 -15.91 -31.59 -10.00
CA ARG A 48 -16.03 -32.66 -10.99
C ARG A 48 -16.59 -32.16 -12.33
N ALA A 49 -17.55 -31.24 -12.29
CA ALA A 49 -18.13 -30.65 -13.50
C ALA A 49 -17.12 -29.77 -14.25
N ASP A 50 -16.35 -28.94 -13.54
CA ASP A 50 -15.31 -28.10 -14.14
C ASP A 50 -14.17 -28.95 -14.72
N LEU A 51 -13.73 -30.01 -14.03
CA LEU A 51 -12.71 -30.93 -14.56
C LEU A 51 -13.16 -31.63 -15.84
N ARG A 52 -14.42 -32.09 -15.89
CA ARG A 52 -14.99 -32.70 -17.10
C ARG A 52 -15.07 -31.70 -18.26
N ARG A 53 -15.42 -30.44 -17.99
CA ARG A 53 -15.40 -29.35 -19.00
C ARG A 53 -14.00 -29.12 -19.56
N GLN A 54 -12.97 -29.30 -18.73
CA GLN A 54 -11.55 -29.20 -19.13
C GLN A 54 -11.03 -30.48 -19.82
N GLY A 55 -11.88 -31.49 -20.06
CA GLY A 55 -11.47 -32.76 -20.68
C GLY A 55 -10.78 -33.73 -19.72
N VAL A 56 -10.84 -33.45 -18.42
CA VAL A 56 -10.22 -34.25 -17.35
C VAL A 56 -11.27 -35.13 -16.69
N ASN A 57 -11.06 -36.44 -16.69
CA ASN A 57 -11.92 -37.37 -15.95
C ASN A 57 -11.44 -37.48 -14.48
N PRO A 58 -12.19 -36.94 -13.49
CA PRO A 58 -11.75 -36.93 -12.10
C PRO A 58 -11.82 -38.33 -11.48
N THR A 59 -10.69 -38.84 -10.97
CA THR A 59 -10.62 -40.12 -10.26
C THR A 59 -10.74 -39.93 -8.75
N LYS A 60 -10.17 -38.85 -8.21
CA LYS A 60 -10.18 -38.55 -6.77
C LYS A 60 -10.39 -37.06 -6.58
N VAL A 61 -11.35 -36.67 -5.76
CA VAL A 61 -11.58 -35.27 -5.35
C VAL A 61 -11.77 -35.26 -3.85
N LYS A 62 -10.92 -34.55 -3.11
CA LYS A 62 -10.97 -34.43 -1.65
C LYS A 62 -10.95 -32.97 -1.25
N ALA A 63 -11.73 -32.62 -0.22
CA ALA A 63 -11.63 -31.30 0.39
C ALA A 63 -10.27 -31.17 1.06
N LYS A 64 -9.54 -30.08 0.79
CA LYS A 64 -8.29 -29.80 1.47
C LYS A 64 -8.63 -29.45 2.93
N PRO A 65 -8.10 -30.18 3.93
CA PRO A 65 -8.40 -29.89 5.33
C PRO A 65 -7.97 -28.47 5.66
N GLN A 66 -8.88 -27.69 6.26
CA GLN A 66 -8.54 -26.35 6.72
C GLN A 66 -7.60 -26.47 7.93
N PRO A 67 -6.47 -25.74 7.95
CA PRO A 67 -5.57 -25.76 9.10
C PRO A 67 -6.30 -25.22 10.35
N LEU A 68 -6.18 -25.96 11.46
CA LEU A 68 -6.79 -25.66 12.77
C LEU A 68 -6.26 -24.35 13.40
N PHE A 69 -5.07 -23.91 12.99
CA PHE A 69 -4.56 -22.56 13.24
C PHE A 69 -4.71 -21.74 11.96
N GLY A 70 -5.46 -20.65 12.07
CA GLY A 70 -6.14 -20.02 10.94
C GLY A 70 -5.24 -19.76 9.73
N SER A 71 -5.64 -20.32 8.59
CA SER A 71 -5.36 -19.70 7.30
C SER A 71 -6.16 -18.39 7.24
N GLY A 72 -5.68 -17.37 7.96
CA GLY A 72 -6.23 -16.03 7.87
C GLY A 72 -6.28 -15.64 6.40
N LYS A 73 -7.44 -15.17 5.95
CA LYS A 73 -7.63 -14.65 4.59
C LYS A 73 -6.42 -13.79 4.23
N LYS A 74 -5.61 -14.25 3.27
CA LYS A 74 -4.40 -13.54 2.85
C LYS A 74 -4.82 -12.12 2.47
N LYS A 75 -4.23 -11.11 3.11
CA LYS A 75 -4.62 -9.71 2.90
C LYS A 75 -4.41 -9.35 1.44
N ILE A 76 -5.38 -8.67 0.82
CA ILE A 76 -5.25 -8.15 -0.54
C ILE A 76 -4.25 -6.98 -0.51
N THR A 77 -3.23 -7.04 -1.36
CA THR A 77 -2.17 -6.04 -1.47
C THR A 77 -2.36 -5.13 -2.68
N GLY A 78 -1.67 -4.00 -2.72
CA GLY A 78 -1.68 -3.11 -3.90
C GLY A 78 -1.11 -3.79 -5.15
N GLN A 79 -0.10 -4.66 -4.97
CA GLN A 79 0.46 -5.47 -6.05
C GLN A 79 -0.57 -6.44 -6.65
N ASP A 80 -1.36 -7.12 -5.81
CA ASP A 80 -2.44 -8.02 -6.28
C ASP A 80 -3.43 -7.23 -7.17
N LEU A 81 -3.80 -6.02 -6.74
CA LEU A 81 -4.70 -5.14 -7.48
C LEU A 81 -4.09 -4.67 -8.81
N SER A 82 -2.81 -4.32 -8.81
CA SER A 82 -2.06 -3.89 -10.00
C SER A 82 -2.03 -5.00 -11.05
N ILE A 83 -1.67 -6.23 -10.65
CA ILE A 83 -1.64 -7.40 -11.53
C ILE A 83 -3.02 -7.71 -12.10
N PHE A 84 -4.05 -7.74 -11.24
CA PHE A 84 -5.43 -7.94 -11.67
C PHE A 84 -5.86 -6.91 -12.73
N THR A 85 -5.61 -5.63 -12.47
CA THR A 85 -6.04 -4.54 -13.36
C THR A 85 -5.32 -4.63 -14.71
N ARG A 86 -4.01 -4.90 -14.71
CA ARG A 86 -3.24 -5.08 -15.96
C ARG A 86 -3.74 -6.28 -16.75
N GLN A 87 -3.95 -7.43 -16.11
CA GLN A 87 -4.46 -8.62 -16.80
C GLN A 87 -5.85 -8.40 -17.36
N LEU A 88 -6.74 -7.73 -16.61
CA LEU A 88 -8.07 -7.38 -17.07
C LEU A 88 -8.01 -6.45 -18.29
N ALA A 89 -7.17 -5.41 -18.26
CA ALA A 89 -6.96 -4.50 -19.38
C ALA A 89 -6.47 -5.25 -20.62
N THR A 90 -5.44 -6.09 -20.50
CA THR A 90 -4.90 -6.89 -21.61
C THR A 90 -5.95 -7.81 -22.24
N MET A 91 -6.77 -8.47 -21.41
CA MET A 91 -7.85 -9.34 -21.90
C MET A 91 -8.94 -8.55 -22.62
N MET A 92 -9.31 -7.38 -22.10
CA MET A 92 -10.29 -6.48 -22.72
C MET A 92 -9.79 -5.93 -24.05
N THR A 93 -8.54 -5.48 -24.14
CA THR A 93 -7.91 -5.03 -25.39
C THR A 93 -7.81 -6.15 -26.42
N ALA A 94 -7.64 -7.40 -25.97
CA ALA A 94 -7.67 -8.58 -26.86
C ALA A 94 -9.09 -8.97 -27.31
N GLY A 95 -10.12 -8.20 -26.94
CA GLY A 95 -11.51 -8.44 -27.33
C GLY A 95 -12.21 -9.54 -26.53
N VAL A 96 -11.64 -9.99 -25.40
CA VAL A 96 -12.29 -10.98 -24.54
C VAL A 96 -13.48 -10.34 -23.82
N PRO A 97 -14.68 -10.94 -23.84
CA PRO A 97 -15.83 -10.41 -23.13
C PRO A 97 -15.55 -10.18 -21.64
N LEU A 98 -16.01 -9.05 -21.09
CA LEU A 98 -15.71 -8.60 -19.73
C LEU A 98 -15.93 -9.68 -18.67
N VAL A 99 -17.10 -10.32 -18.67
CA VAL A 99 -17.45 -11.37 -17.70
C VAL A 99 -16.48 -12.56 -17.78
N GLN A 100 -16.04 -12.91 -18.99
CA GLN A 100 -15.07 -13.99 -19.21
C GLN A 100 -13.67 -13.56 -18.75
N ALA A 101 -13.27 -12.32 -19.01
CA ALA A 101 -12.01 -11.77 -18.51
C ALA A 101 -11.95 -11.80 -16.97
N PHE A 102 -13.02 -11.36 -16.29
CA PHE A 102 -13.15 -11.46 -14.83
C PHE A 102 -13.05 -12.91 -14.32
N ASP A 103 -13.65 -13.88 -15.02
CA ASP A 103 -13.58 -15.30 -14.63
C ASP A 103 -12.15 -15.86 -14.76
N ILE A 104 -11.48 -15.60 -15.89
CA ILE A 104 -10.12 -16.08 -16.18
C ILE A 104 -9.12 -15.48 -15.19
N VAL A 105 -9.12 -14.15 -15.07
CA VAL A 105 -8.19 -13.43 -14.19
C VAL A 105 -8.49 -13.75 -12.72
N GLY A 106 -9.78 -13.81 -12.33
CA GLY A 106 -10.18 -14.14 -10.97
C GLY A 106 -9.75 -15.54 -10.56
N ARG A 107 -9.92 -16.55 -11.43
CA ARG A 107 -9.50 -17.94 -11.16
C ARG A 107 -7.98 -18.13 -11.17
N GLY A 108 -7.26 -17.34 -11.96
CA GLY A 108 -5.80 -17.40 -12.08
C GLY A 108 -5.02 -16.68 -10.98
N HIS A 109 -5.70 -15.97 -10.06
CA HIS A 109 -5.02 -15.14 -9.06
C HIS A 109 -4.50 -15.95 -7.86
N ASP A 110 -3.23 -15.77 -7.48
CA ASP A 110 -2.57 -16.52 -6.40
C ASP A 110 -3.12 -16.24 -4.99
N ASN A 111 -3.73 -15.07 -4.80
CA ASN A 111 -4.34 -14.67 -3.53
C ASN A 111 -5.82 -15.10 -3.44
N PRO A 112 -6.15 -16.07 -2.54
CA PRO A 112 -7.53 -16.49 -2.24
C PRO A 112 -8.55 -15.37 -2.04
N SER A 113 -8.18 -14.34 -1.28
CA SER A 113 -9.11 -13.27 -0.92
C SER A 113 -9.41 -12.39 -2.11
N MET A 114 -8.42 -12.21 -2.98
CA MET A 114 -8.58 -11.46 -4.23
C MET A 114 -9.47 -12.24 -5.19
N GLN A 115 -9.26 -13.56 -5.34
CA GLN A 115 -10.12 -14.42 -6.14
C GLN A 115 -11.59 -14.36 -5.68
N ASP A 116 -11.84 -14.48 -4.37
CA ASP A 116 -13.21 -14.41 -3.83
C ASP A 116 -13.85 -13.04 -4.13
N MET A 117 -13.10 -11.95 -4.03
CA MET A 117 -13.56 -10.60 -4.33
C MET A 117 -13.87 -10.43 -5.83
N ILE A 118 -12.95 -10.82 -6.72
CA ILE A 118 -13.11 -10.71 -8.18
C ILE A 118 -14.32 -11.53 -8.64
N LEU A 119 -14.48 -12.77 -8.14
CA LEU A 119 -15.61 -13.62 -8.49
C LEU A 119 -16.94 -13.08 -7.95
N SER A 120 -16.94 -12.39 -6.80
CA SER A 120 -18.12 -11.68 -6.32
C SER A 120 -18.48 -10.49 -7.22
N ILE A 121 -17.48 -9.72 -7.67
CA ILE A 121 -17.70 -8.60 -8.61
C ILE A 121 -18.24 -9.14 -9.94
N LYS A 122 -17.68 -10.23 -10.44
CA LYS A 122 -18.15 -10.93 -11.64
C LYS A 122 -19.63 -11.29 -11.52
N GLN A 123 -20.07 -11.87 -10.40
CA GLN A 123 -21.46 -12.23 -10.16
C GLN A 123 -22.41 -11.02 -10.19
N ASP A 124 -21.95 -9.88 -9.66
CA ASP A 124 -22.74 -8.64 -9.71
C ASP A 124 -22.90 -8.13 -11.16
N ILE A 125 -21.83 -8.20 -11.96
CA ILE A 125 -21.82 -7.82 -13.38
C ILE A 125 -22.71 -8.78 -14.20
N GLU A 126 -22.60 -10.09 -13.97
CA GLU A 126 -23.50 -11.10 -14.59
C GLU A 126 -24.97 -10.85 -14.22
N GLY A 127 -25.22 -10.28 -13.04
CA GLY A 127 -26.55 -9.86 -12.58
C GLY A 127 -27.05 -8.54 -13.19
N GLY A 128 -26.29 -7.90 -14.08
CA GLY A 128 -26.65 -6.64 -14.74
C GLY A 128 -26.24 -5.38 -13.99
N THR A 129 -25.42 -5.48 -12.94
CA THR A 129 -24.87 -4.29 -12.27
C THR A 129 -23.74 -3.71 -13.13
N GLY A 130 -23.73 -2.39 -13.33
CA GLY A 130 -22.63 -1.71 -14.01
C GLY A 130 -21.29 -1.92 -13.31
N VAL A 131 -20.20 -1.92 -14.07
CA VAL A 131 -18.86 -2.30 -13.59
C VAL A 131 -18.41 -1.39 -12.46
N ALA A 132 -18.56 -0.07 -12.65
CA ALA A 132 -18.17 0.93 -11.64
C ALA A 132 -18.92 0.73 -10.31
N VAL A 133 -20.21 0.39 -10.38
CA VAL A 133 -21.06 0.15 -9.20
C VAL A 133 -20.69 -1.15 -8.50
N ALA A 134 -20.28 -2.18 -9.24
CA ALA A 134 -19.79 -3.42 -8.65
C ALA A 134 -18.45 -3.22 -7.93
N LEU A 135 -17.54 -2.40 -8.50
CA LEU A 135 -16.25 -2.06 -7.88
C LEU A 135 -16.40 -1.19 -6.63
N SER A 136 -17.34 -0.24 -6.62
CA SER A 136 -17.55 0.68 -5.50
C SER A 136 -18.00 0.01 -4.20
N LYS A 137 -18.50 -1.24 -4.26
CA LYS A 137 -18.76 -2.08 -3.08
C LYS A 137 -17.47 -2.41 -2.28
N TYR A 138 -16.30 -2.20 -2.87
CA TYR A 138 -15.00 -2.49 -2.28
C TYR A 138 -14.10 -1.23 -2.20
N PRO A 139 -14.50 -0.19 -1.45
CA PRO A 139 -13.83 1.13 -1.44
C PRO A 139 -12.41 1.13 -0.87
N ILE A 140 -12.04 0.07 -0.14
CA ILE A 140 -10.67 -0.12 0.39
C ILE A 140 -9.70 -0.52 -0.74
N HIS A 141 -10.21 -1.13 -1.82
CA HIS A 141 -9.42 -1.66 -2.93
C HIS A 141 -9.57 -0.81 -4.20
N PHE A 142 -10.80 -0.39 -4.50
CA PHE A 142 -11.08 0.51 -5.62
C PHE A 142 -11.47 1.87 -5.06
N ASP A 143 -10.58 2.84 -5.26
CA ASP A 143 -10.80 4.23 -4.86
C ASP A 143 -11.80 4.91 -5.81
N ASP A 144 -12.27 6.11 -5.41
CA ASP A 144 -13.23 6.89 -6.19
C ASP A 144 -12.71 7.23 -7.59
N LEU A 145 -11.39 7.40 -7.73
CA LEU A 145 -10.71 7.61 -9.00
C LEU A 145 -10.92 6.43 -9.95
N VAL A 146 -10.62 5.21 -9.51
CA VAL A 146 -10.83 4.01 -10.34
C VAL A 146 -12.30 3.85 -10.69
N CYS A 147 -13.20 4.04 -9.73
CA CYS A 147 -14.64 3.91 -9.99
C CYS A 147 -15.13 4.95 -11.02
N SER A 148 -14.66 6.19 -10.94
CA SER A 148 -15.02 7.26 -11.88
C SER A 148 -14.49 6.99 -13.29
N LEU A 149 -13.24 6.53 -13.41
CA LEU A 149 -12.64 6.18 -14.71
C LEU A 149 -13.37 5.00 -15.37
N VAL A 150 -13.72 3.98 -14.59
CA VAL A 150 -14.50 2.84 -15.10
C VAL A 150 -15.89 3.29 -15.52
N ALA A 151 -16.55 4.17 -14.75
CA ALA A 151 -17.87 4.69 -15.11
C ALA A 151 -17.83 5.48 -16.42
N ALA A 152 -16.84 6.36 -16.59
CA ALA A 152 -16.64 7.11 -17.83
C ALA A 152 -16.36 6.19 -19.02
N GLY A 153 -15.50 5.19 -18.84
CA GLY A 153 -15.20 4.19 -19.89
C GLY A 153 -16.40 3.33 -20.26
N GLU A 154 -17.22 2.94 -19.29
CA GLU A 154 -18.45 2.18 -19.49
C GLU A 154 -19.51 3.00 -20.25
N GLN A 155 -19.68 4.29 -19.91
CA GLN A 155 -20.61 5.18 -20.59
C GLN A 155 -20.17 5.54 -22.01
N ALA A 156 -18.87 5.76 -22.22
CA ALA A 156 -18.30 6.14 -23.51
C ALA A 156 -17.98 4.92 -24.41
N GLY A 157 -18.15 3.69 -23.93
CA GLY A 157 -17.87 2.47 -24.69
C GLY A 157 -16.38 2.20 -24.95
N VAL A 158 -15.48 2.84 -24.20
CA VAL A 158 -14.01 2.77 -24.33
C VAL A 158 -13.36 2.19 -23.07
N LEU A 159 -14.06 1.24 -22.44
CA LEU A 159 -13.65 0.65 -21.16
C LEU A 159 -12.27 -0.03 -21.23
N ASP A 160 -11.92 -0.64 -22.36
CA ASP A 160 -10.62 -1.26 -22.62
C ASP A 160 -9.47 -0.24 -22.55
N VAL A 161 -9.61 0.91 -23.20
CA VAL A 161 -8.62 2.01 -23.17
C VAL A 161 -8.49 2.55 -21.75
N LEU A 162 -9.62 2.74 -21.08
CA LEU A 162 -9.67 3.25 -19.71
C LEU A 162 -9.03 2.29 -18.71
N LEU A 163 -9.30 0.99 -18.83
CA LEU A 163 -8.67 -0.04 -18.00
C LEU A 163 -7.14 -0.08 -18.21
N ASP A 164 -6.64 0.13 -19.43
CA ASP A 164 -5.21 0.23 -19.69
C ASP A 164 -4.56 1.43 -18.99
N LYS A 165 -5.22 2.59 -19.01
CA LYS A 165 -4.75 3.78 -18.29
C LYS A 165 -4.77 3.55 -16.76
N ILE A 166 -5.83 2.93 -16.23
CA ILE A 166 -5.91 2.58 -14.80
C ILE A 166 -4.80 1.58 -14.43
N ALA A 167 -4.56 0.57 -15.26
CA ALA A 167 -3.49 -0.41 -15.04
C ALA A 167 -2.13 0.27 -14.96
N THR A 168 -1.81 1.14 -15.92
CA THR A 168 -0.57 1.92 -15.96
C THR A 168 -0.43 2.79 -14.71
N TYR A 169 -1.51 3.47 -14.29
CA TYR A 169 -1.53 4.25 -13.06
C TYR A 169 -1.23 3.41 -11.80
N LYS A 170 -1.88 2.24 -11.66
CA LYS A 170 -1.66 1.34 -10.51
C LYS A 170 -0.24 0.77 -10.51
N GLU A 171 0.29 0.39 -11.66
CA GLU A 171 1.68 -0.10 -11.82
C GLU A 171 2.71 0.95 -11.41
N LYS A 172 2.58 2.18 -11.92
CA LYS A 172 3.45 3.30 -11.56
C LYS A 172 3.38 3.62 -10.07
N THR A 173 2.18 3.64 -9.51
CA THR A 173 1.96 3.89 -8.08
C THR A 173 2.62 2.81 -7.20
N GLU A 174 2.44 1.53 -7.54
CA GLU A 174 3.06 0.43 -6.79
C GLU A 174 4.57 0.37 -7.01
N SER A 175 5.08 0.73 -8.20
CA SER A 175 6.51 0.87 -8.47
C SER A 175 7.15 1.92 -7.55
N ILE A 176 6.56 3.12 -7.45
CA ILE A 176 7.03 4.18 -6.54
C ILE A 176 7.04 3.70 -5.09
N LYS A 177 5.96 3.06 -4.61
CA LYS A 177 5.91 2.50 -3.25
C LYS A 177 6.98 1.42 -3.04
N GLY A 178 7.20 0.57 -4.04
CA GLY A 178 8.20 -0.47 -4.04
C GLY A 178 9.62 0.10 -3.92
N LYS A 179 9.93 1.16 -4.66
CA LYS A 179 11.21 1.87 -4.59
C LYS A 179 11.45 2.47 -3.21
N ILE A 180 10.46 3.21 -2.68
CA ILE A 180 10.55 3.79 -1.32
C ILE A 180 10.79 2.69 -0.28
N LYS A 181 10.07 1.58 -0.36
CA LYS A 181 10.23 0.46 0.58
C LYS A 181 11.61 -0.20 0.47
N LYS A 182 12.15 -0.34 -0.75
CA LYS A 182 13.50 -0.88 -0.98
C LYS A 182 14.57 0.05 -0.44
N ALA A 183 14.47 1.35 -0.70
CA ALA A 183 15.39 2.38 -0.20
C ALA A 183 15.46 2.40 1.34
N LEU A 184 14.33 2.22 2.02
CA LEU A 184 14.26 2.19 3.49
C LEU A 184 14.69 0.85 4.11
N PHE A 185 14.77 -0.22 3.33
CA PHE A 185 15.08 -1.55 3.86
C PHE A 185 16.50 -1.61 4.44
N TYR A 186 17.49 -1.13 3.69
CA TYR A 186 18.90 -1.15 4.12
C TYR A 186 19.14 -0.34 5.41
N PRO A 187 18.73 0.94 5.51
CA PRO A 187 18.83 1.71 6.75
C PRO A 187 18.17 1.03 7.95
N THR A 188 16.96 0.50 7.74
CA THR A 188 16.22 -0.17 8.81
C THR A 188 16.92 -1.45 9.28
N ALA A 189 17.45 -2.25 8.35
CA ALA A 189 18.16 -3.48 8.67
C ALA A 189 19.46 -3.21 9.45
N VAL A 190 20.26 -2.24 9.01
CA VAL A 190 21.53 -1.89 9.66
C VAL A 190 21.28 -1.31 11.06
N ILE A 191 20.31 -0.40 11.21
CA ILE A 191 19.93 0.15 12.52
C ILE A 191 19.39 -0.96 13.44
N ALA A 192 18.57 -1.87 12.92
CA ALA A 192 18.05 -3.00 13.71
C ALA A 192 19.18 -3.90 14.24
N VAL A 193 20.17 -4.25 13.40
CA VAL A 193 21.35 -5.01 13.82
C VAL A 193 22.16 -4.24 14.86
N ALA A 194 22.40 -2.94 14.65
CA ALA A 194 23.13 -2.10 15.60
C ALA A 194 22.44 -2.04 16.97
N ILE A 195 21.11 -1.91 17.00
CA ILE A 195 20.31 -1.94 18.23
C ILE A 195 20.42 -3.32 18.89
N ILE A 196 20.29 -4.42 18.14
CA ILE A 196 20.41 -5.78 18.69
C ILE A 196 21.78 -5.98 19.33
N VAL A 197 22.86 -5.63 18.63
CA VAL A 197 24.24 -5.74 19.16
C VAL A 197 24.40 -4.89 20.41
N THR A 198 23.89 -3.65 20.39
CA THR A 198 23.92 -2.75 21.55
C THR A 198 23.21 -3.36 22.75
N VAL A 199 22.00 -3.89 22.56
CA VAL A 199 21.22 -4.54 23.63
C VAL A 199 21.94 -5.76 24.17
N VAL A 200 22.56 -6.60 23.32
CA VAL A 200 23.35 -7.77 23.77
C VAL A 200 24.55 -7.33 24.63
N ILE A 201 25.30 -6.31 24.20
CA ILE A 201 26.43 -5.77 24.97
C ILE A 201 25.96 -5.22 26.31
N LEU A 202 24.89 -4.43 26.32
CA LEU A 202 24.32 -3.87 27.55
C LEU A 202 23.83 -4.96 28.50
N LEU A 203 23.15 -6.01 28.01
CA LEU A 203 22.55 -7.04 28.88
C LEU A 203 23.56 -8.08 29.41
N PHE A 204 24.59 -8.42 28.64
CA PHE A 204 25.49 -9.52 28.98
C PHE A 204 26.91 -9.06 29.30
N VAL A 205 27.47 -8.15 28.50
CA VAL A 205 28.88 -7.78 28.60
C VAL A 205 29.11 -6.78 29.72
N ILE A 206 28.32 -5.70 29.76
CA ILE A 206 28.50 -4.64 30.77
C ILE A 206 28.35 -5.13 32.22
N PRO A 207 27.39 -6.00 32.57
CA PRO A 207 27.29 -6.52 33.93
C PRO A 207 28.52 -7.34 34.35
N GLN A 208 29.09 -8.14 33.44
CA GLN A 208 30.32 -8.90 33.73
C GLN A 208 31.49 -7.94 34.02
N PHE A 209 31.61 -6.86 33.26
CA PHE A 209 32.61 -5.83 33.52
C PHE A 209 32.38 -5.09 34.84
N LYS A 210 31.12 -4.80 35.20
CA LYS A 210 30.75 -4.20 36.49
C LYS A 210 31.27 -5.06 37.64
N GLU A 211 30.94 -6.36 37.64
CA GLU A 211 31.37 -7.31 38.67
C GLU A 211 32.90 -7.36 38.80
N LEU A 212 33.61 -7.46 37.67
CA LEU A 212 35.07 -7.42 37.64
C LEU A 212 35.63 -6.15 38.28
N PHE A 213 35.13 -4.96 37.94
CA PHE A 213 35.68 -3.71 38.48
C PHE A 213 35.35 -3.47 39.95
N THR A 214 34.16 -3.86 40.43
CA THR A 214 33.87 -3.82 41.87
C THR A 214 34.81 -4.72 42.68
N SER A 215 35.33 -5.80 42.09
CA SER A 215 36.30 -6.67 42.77
C SER A 215 37.70 -6.04 42.94
N PHE A 216 38.04 -5.03 42.11
CA PHE A 216 39.31 -4.29 42.18
C PHE A 216 39.28 -3.09 43.14
N GLY A 217 38.14 -2.80 43.78
CA GLY A 217 38.03 -1.76 44.81
C GLY A 217 38.21 -0.31 44.31
N ALA A 218 38.08 -0.06 43.01
CA ALA A 218 38.23 1.27 42.42
C ALA A 218 36.89 1.89 42.01
N ASP A 219 36.79 3.21 42.18
CA ASP A 219 35.62 3.97 41.77
C ASP A 219 35.49 4.02 40.24
N LEU A 220 34.35 3.55 39.73
CA LEU A 220 34.03 3.58 38.32
C LEU A 220 33.84 5.04 37.84
N PRO A 221 34.37 5.41 36.65
CA PRO A 221 34.09 6.71 36.04
C PRO A 221 32.59 6.99 35.88
N ALA A 222 32.19 8.26 36.02
CA ALA A 222 30.79 8.69 35.88
C ALA A 222 30.14 8.25 34.56
N PHE A 223 30.90 8.27 33.46
CA PHE A 223 30.42 7.81 32.16
C PHE A 223 30.12 6.29 32.14
N THR A 224 31.01 5.47 32.72
CA THR A 224 30.78 4.02 32.86
C THR A 224 29.60 3.73 33.77
N LEU A 225 29.44 4.47 34.88
CA LEU A 225 28.28 4.34 35.77
C LEU A 225 26.95 4.69 35.06
N MET A 226 26.94 5.72 34.21
CA MET A 226 25.76 6.07 33.40
C MET A 226 25.36 4.92 32.46
N VAL A 227 26.35 4.31 31.78
CA VAL A 227 26.08 3.20 30.85
C VAL A 227 25.64 1.94 31.61
N ILE A 228 26.22 1.66 32.79
CA ILE A 228 25.76 0.59 33.69
C ILE A 228 24.32 0.86 34.15
N GLY A 229 23.98 2.08 34.54
CA GLY A 229 22.62 2.44 34.93
C GLY A 229 21.61 2.24 33.78
N LEU A 230 21.99 2.62 32.55
CA LEU A 230 21.21 2.30 31.34
C LEU A 230 21.05 0.79 31.14
N SER A 231 22.12 0.01 31.31
CA SER A 231 22.09 -1.45 31.24
C SER A 231 21.13 -2.05 32.28
N ASP A 232 21.18 -1.59 33.53
CA ASP A 232 20.33 -2.07 34.63
C ASP A 232 18.83 -1.78 34.32
N VAL A 233 18.50 -0.58 33.82
CA VAL A 233 17.14 -0.23 33.37
C VAL A 233 16.69 -1.11 32.22
N VAL A 234 17.54 -1.30 31.21
CA VAL A 234 17.22 -2.16 30.06
C VAL A 234 17.02 -3.60 30.53
N ARG A 235 17.84 -4.12 31.46
CA ARG A 235 17.75 -5.49 31.98
C ARG A 235 16.48 -5.74 32.79
N GLU A 236 16.05 -4.79 33.61
CA GLU A 236 14.86 -4.95 34.44
C GLU A 236 13.57 -4.66 33.67
N TRP A 237 13.59 -3.66 32.78
CA TRP A 237 12.40 -3.14 32.08
C TRP A 237 12.34 -3.48 30.58
N TRP A 238 13.17 -4.39 30.05
CA TRP A 238 13.17 -4.71 28.59
C TRP A 238 11.79 -5.10 28.06
N TRP A 239 11.02 -5.89 28.82
CA TRP A 239 9.67 -6.34 28.45
C TRP A 239 8.68 -5.18 28.47
N ALA A 240 8.77 -4.29 29.47
CA ALA A 240 7.94 -3.10 29.59
C ALA A 240 8.26 -2.09 28.48
N MET A 241 9.54 -1.97 28.09
CA MET A 241 9.98 -1.12 26.98
C MET A 241 9.51 -1.67 25.63
N LEU A 242 9.60 -2.98 25.40
CA LEU A 242 9.03 -3.61 24.20
C LEU A 242 7.52 -3.41 24.11
N LEU A 243 6.79 -3.64 25.22
CA LEU A 243 5.35 -3.40 25.30
C LEU A 243 5.00 -1.92 25.15
N GLY A 244 5.81 -1.02 25.69
CA GLY A 244 5.66 0.42 25.55
C GLY A 244 5.85 0.89 24.10
N ILE A 245 6.86 0.37 23.41
CA ILE A 245 7.09 0.64 21.98
C ILE A 245 5.93 0.08 21.16
N ALA A 246 5.54 -1.18 21.37
CA ALA A 246 4.43 -1.80 20.66
C ALA A 246 3.10 -1.06 20.91
N GLY A 247 2.84 -0.68 22.16
CA GLY A 247 1.67 0.09 22.57
C GLY A 247 1.66 1.50 21.98
N THR A 248 2.81 2.16 21.91
CA THR A 248 2.96 3.49 21.29
C THR A 248 2.73 3.41 19.79
N ILE A 249 3.33 2.42 19.10
CA ILE A 249 3.11 2.22 17.65
C ILE A 249 1.64 1.91 17.36
N TYR A 250 1.03 1.02 18.16
CA TYR A 250 -0.38 0.66 18.00
C TYR A 250 -1.31 1.84 18.29
N GLY A 251 -1.10 2.54 19.40
CA GLY A 251 -1.86 3.71 19.81
C GLY A 251 -1.72 4.85 18.80
N PHE A 252 -0.51 5.15 18.35
CA PHE A 252 -0.26 6.12 17.29
C PHE A 252 -0.96 5.73 15.99
N SER A 253 -0.84 4.46 15.54
CA SER A 253 -1.54 3.98 14.34
C SER A 253 -3.06 4.07 14.47
N TYR A 254 -3.59 3.76 15.64
CA TYR A 254 -5.03 3.82 15.92
C TYR A 254 -5.54 5.26 15.90
N ILE A 255 -4.86 6.18 16.58
CA ILE A 255 -5.22 7.59 16.65
C ILE A 255 -5.04 8.26 15.28
N TYR A 256 -3.95 7.97 14.55
CA TYR A 256 -3.70 8.47 13.20
C TYR A 256 -4.77 8.06 12.18
N LYS A 257 -5.37 6.88 12.36
CA LYS A 257 -6.49 6.43 11.51
C LYS A 257 -7.81 7.10 11.85
N ARG A 258 -8.01 7.54 13.10
CA ARG A 258 -9.30 8.05 13.59
C ARG A 258 -9.37 9.58 13.64
N SER A 259 -8.24 10.26 13.87
CA SER A 259 -8.19 11.71 14.04
C SER A 259 -7.79 12.41 12.75
N ARG A 260 -8.76 13.08 12.10
CA ARG A 260 -8.53 13.93 10.93
C ARG A 260 -7.58 15.08 11.23
N LYS A 261 -7.75 15.76 12.37
CA LYS A 261 -6.87 16.86 12.81
C LYS A 261 -5.41 16.44 12.98
N LEU A 262 -5.18 15.25 13.56
CA LEU A 262 -3.82 14.73 13.74
C LEU A 262 -3.18 14.42 12.39
N ARG A 263 -3.93 13.80 11.47
CA ARG A 263 -3.45 13.55 10.10
C ARG A 263 -3.13 14.85 9.38
N GLU A 264 -3.97 15.87 9.50
CA GLU A 264 -3.74 17.20 8.89
C GLU A 264 -2.45 17.86 9.38
N VAL A 265 -2.20 17.82 10.70
CA VAL A 265 -0.99 18.38 11.30
C VAL A 265 0.24 17.61 10.86
N ILE A 266 0.19 16.27 10.85
CA ILE A 266 1.31 15.43 10.43
C ILE A 266 1.60 15.63 8.94
N ASP A 267 0.57 15.63 8.09
CA ASP A 267 0.73 15.80 6.65
C ASP A 267 1.38 17.17 6.36
N ARG A 268 0.96 18.23 7.05
CA ARG A 268 1.55 19.57 6.93
C ARG A 268 2.97 19.64 7.49
N ALA A 269 3.24 18.99 8.61
CA ALA A 269 4.58 18.95 9.21
C ALA A 269 5.55 18.14 8.34
N SER A 270 5.09 17.04 7.74
CA SER A 270 5.90 16.16 6.90
C SER A 270 6.47 16.88 5.67
N LEU A 271 5.74 17.85 5.11
CA LEU A 271 6.21 18.69 4.00
C LEU A 271 7.35 19.65 4.39
N LYS A 272 7.53 19.92 5.69
CA LYS A 272 8.60 20.80 6.21
C LYS A 272 9.86 20.05 6.63
N ILE A 273 9.81 18.72 6.68
CA ILE A 273 10.97 17.92 7.07
C ILE A 273 12.03 18.03 5.97
N PRO A 274 13.29 18.38 6.29
CA PRO A 274 14.37 18.40 5.31
C PRO A 274 14.50 17.07 4.58
N VAL A 275 14.80 17.12 3.27
CA VAL A 275 14.87 15.95 2.36
C VAL A 275 13.50 15.28 2.11
N ILE A 276 12.78 14.84 3.15
CA ILE A 276 11.49 14.14 3.03
C ILE A 276 10.40 15.04 2.44
N GLY A 277 10.30 16.29 2.90
CA GLY A 277 9.28 17.23 2.43
C GLY A 277 9.41 17.54 0.94
N GLY A 278 10.64 17.61 0.43
CA GLY A 278 10.90 17.75 -1.01
C GLY A 278 10.40 16.55 -1.81
N ILE A 279 10.64 15.32 -1.32
CA ILE A 279 10.16 14.09 -1.94
C ILE A 279 8.63 14.04 -1.93
N LEU A 280 8.01 14.37 -0.81
CA LEU A 280 6.55 14.37 -0.68
C LEU A 280 5.88 15.40 -1.58
N ASN A 281 6.44 16.60 -1.72
CA ASN A 281 5.97 17.62 -2.65
C ASN A 281 6.06 17.14 -4.11
N LYS A 282 7.23 16.63 -4.53
CA LYS A 282 7.42 16.08 -5.89
C LYS A 282 6.47 14.92 -6.17
N ALA A 283 6.27 14.03 -5.19
CA ALA A 283 5.35 12.90 -5.31
C ALA A 283 3.88 13.34 -5.38
N ALA A 284 3.49 14.38 -4.65
CA ALA A 284 2.14 14.95 -4.74
C ALA A 284 1.89 15.59 -6.11
N LEU A 285 2.86 16.34 -6.65
CA LEU A 285 2.81 16.91 -8.00
C LEU A 285 2.75 15.83 -9.09
N ALA A 286 3.58 14.79 -8.99
CA ALA A 286 3.55 13.65 -9.91
C ALA A 286 2.18 12.96 -9.91
N ARG A 287 1.62 12.66 -8.73
CA ARG A 287 0.28 12.04 -8.62
C ARG A 287 -0.81 12.97 -9.14
N PHE A 288 -0.76 14.26 -8.82
CA PHE A 288 -1.70 15.27 -9.34
C PHE A 288 -1.69 15.26 -10.88
N ALA A 289 -0.52 15.46 -11.49
CA ALA A 289 -0.37 15.56 -12.94
C ALA A 289 -0.74 14.25 -13.64
N ARG A 290 -0.28 13.09 -13.13
CA ARG A 290 -0.61 11.77 -13.71
C ARG A 290 -2.10 11.50 -13.66
N THR A 291 -2.72 11.76 -12.51
CA THR A 291 -4.14 11.47 -12.30
C THR A 291 -4.99 12.38 -13.18
N LEU A 292 -4.69 13.69 -13.22
CA LEU A 292 -5.44 14.64 -14.02
C LEU A 292 -5.26 14.38 -15.52
N SER A 293 -4.03 14.08 -15.97
CA SER A 293 -3.75 13.63 -17.34
C SER A 293 -4.58 12.41 -17.73
N THR A 294 -4.63 11.41 -16.85
CA THR A 294 -5.38 10.16 -17.09
C THR A 294 -6.89 10.41 -17.18
N MET A 295 -7.44 11.20 -16.27
CA MET A 295 -8.86 11.55 -16.25
C MET A 295 -9.26 12.37 -17.48
N PHE A 296 -8.40 13.32 -17.88
CA PHE A 296 -8.67 14.17 -19.03
C PHE A 296 -8.55 13.40 -20.36
N ALA A 297 -7.54 12.53 -20.50
CA ALA A 297 -7.40 11.63 -21.65
C ALA A 297 -8.60 10.67 -21.79
N ALA A 298 -9.25 10.36 -20.67
CA ALA A 298 -10.47 9.55 -20.63
C ALA A 298 -11.75 10.33 -20.97
N GLY A 299 -11.65 11.64 -21.25
CA GLY A 299 -12.80 12.49 -21.53
C GLY A 299 -13.63 12.86 -20.30
N VAL A 300 -13.13 12.63 -19.08
CA VAL A 300 -13.86 13.00 -17.86
C VAL A 300 -13.86 14.53 -17.73
N PRO A 301 -15.02 15.18 -17.47
CA PRO A 301 -15.10 16.63 -17.31
C PRO A 301 -14.11 17.14 -16.25
N LEU A 302 -13.47 18.28 -16.51
CA LEU A 302 -12.38 18.81 -15.67
C LEU A 302 -12.77 18.98 -14.19
N VAL A 303 -13.99 19.45 -13.91
CA VAL A 303 -14.49 19.63 -12.54
C VAL A 303 -14.60 18.29 -11.79
N GLU A 304 -15.09 17.24 -12.46
CA GLU A 304 -15.16 15.88 -11.91
C GLU A 304 -13.77 15.27 -11.77
N ALA A 305 -12.89 15.52 -12.75
CA ALA A 305 -11.51 15.09 -12.69
C ALA A 305 -10.77 15.69 -11.48
N LEU A 306 -10.92 16.99 -11.22
CA LEU A 306 -10.31 17.65 -10.05
C LEU A 306 -10.84 17.08 -8.72
N GLN A 307 -12.12 16.70 -8.65
CA GLN A 307 -12.67 16.04 -7.47
C GLN A 307 -11.92 14.73 -7.17
N SER A 308 -11.77 13.87 -8.18
CA SER A 308 -11.06 12.58 -8.03
C SER A 308 -9.56 12.76 -7.80
N VAL A 309 -8.94 13.72 -8.47
CA VAL A 309 -7.52 14.05 -8.32
C VAL A 309 -7.20 14.49 -6.89
N SER A 310 -8.10 15.24 -6.23
CA SER A 310 -7.89 15.70 -4.86
C SER A 310 -7.55 14.56 -3.90
N GLY A 311 -8.24 13.42 -4.02
CA GLY A 311 -8.00 12.21 -3.23
C GLY A 311 -6.73 11.45 -3.60
N ALA A 312 -6.24 11.60 -4.83
CA ALA A 312 -5.04 10.93 -5.33
C ALA A 312 -3.73 11.66 -4.98
N THR A 313 -3.77 12.95 -4.64
CA THR A 313 -2.57 13.75 -4.29
C THR A 313 -1.79 13.18 -3.10
N GLY A 314 -2.47 12.53 -2.15
CA GLY A 314 -1.87 11.82 -1.02
C GLY A 314 -1.31 12.73 0.09
N ASN A 315 -1.59 14.03 0.05
CA ASN A 315 -1.29 14.98 1.12
C ASN A 315 -2.42 15.99 1.24
N ILE A 316 -2.88 16.26 2.46
CA ILE A 316 -4.03 17.15 2.71
C ILE A 316 -3.85 18.56 2.12
N VAL A 317 -2.63 19.10 2.09
CA VAL A 317 -2.36 20.46 1.59
C VAL A 317 -2.67 20.56 0.10
N TYR A 318 -2.27 19.54 -0.66
CA TYR A 318 -2.59 19.45 -2.09
C TYR A 318 -4.06 19.11 -2.31
N GLN A 319 -4.65 18.23 -1.50
CA GLN A 319 -6.06 17.90 -1.57
C GLN A 319 -6.94 19.14 -1.41
N ASP A 320 -6.72 19.94 -0.37
CA ASP A 320 -7.48 21.17 -0.11
C ASP A 320 -7.27 22.20 -1.22
N ALA A 321 -6.04 22.34 -1.73
CA ALA A 321 -5.76 23.24 -2.84
C ALA A 321 -6.49 22.84 -4.13
N VAL A 322 -6.50 21.54 -4.46
CA VAL A 322 -7.20 21.02 -5.65
C VAL A 322 -8.72 21.16 -5.50
N LEU A 323 -9.29 20.94 -4.31
CA LEU A 323 -10.72 21.14 -4.07
C LEU A 323 -11.14 22.60 -4.25
N LYS A 324 -10.30 23.55 -3.83
CA LYS A 324 -10.56 24.97 -4.08
C LYS A 324 -10.39 25.34 -5.56
N MET A 325 -9.38 24.80 -6.23
CA MET A 325 -9.24 24.98 -7.69
C MET A 325 -10.46 24.46 -8.45
N ARG A 326 -11.02 23.32 -8.03
CA ARG A 326 -12.26 22.76 -8.59
C ARG A 326 -13.42 23.76 -8.47
N GLU A 327 -13.57 24.41 -7.32
CA GLU A 327 -14.61 25.43 -7.11
C GLU A 327 -14.42 26.63 -8.05
N GLU A 328 -13.20 27.14 -8.18
CA GLU A 328 -12.86 28.25 -9.08
C GLU A 328 -13.10 27.89 -10.55
N VAL A 329 -12.65 26.72 -10.98
CA VAL A 329 -12.86 26.21 -12.34
C VAL A 329 -14.35 25.98 -12.63
N ALA A 330 -15.12 25.51 -11.65
CA ALA A 330 -16.57 25.36 -11.78
C ALA A 330 -17.29 26.71 -11.96
N THR A 331 -16.72 27.81 -11.46
CA THR A 331 -17.21 29.18 -11.71
C THR A 331 -16.73 29.78 -13.04
N GLY A 332 -15.97 29.03 -13.84
CA GLY A 332 -15.50 29.45 -15.17
C GLY A 332 -14.09 30.04 -15.19
N GLN A 333 -13.36 30.01 -14.07
CA GLN A 333 -11.96 30.44 -14.02
C GLN A 333 -11.05 29.42 -14.75
N SER A 334 -10.02 29.88 -15.45
CA SER A 334 -9.04 28.97 -16.06
C SER A 334 -8.29 28.16 -15.00
N LEU A 335 -7.94 26.92 -15.33
CA LEU A 335 -7.20 26.04 -14.44
C LEU A 335 -5.83 26.64 -14.11
N GLN A 336 -5.17 27.22 -15.11
CA GLN A 336 -3.90 27.93 -14.93
C GLN A 336 -3.97 29.06 -13.90
N LEU A 337 -5.05 29.85 -13.90
CA LEU A 337 -5.22 30.95 -12.94
C LEU A 337 -5.52 30.41 -11.54
N ALA A 338 -6.38 29.40 -11.44
CA ALA A 338 -6.67 28.72 -10.17
C ALA A 338 -5.40 28.11 -9.54
N MET A 339 -4.50 27.55 -10.35
CA MET A 339 -3.21 27.02 -9.86
C MET A 339 -2.27 28.11 -9.37
N ARG A 340 -2.19 29.26 -10.07
CA ARG A 340 -1.34 30.39 -9.65
C ARG A 340 -1.72 30.94 -8.28
N GLN A 341 -3.00 30.89 -7.92
CA GLN A 341 -3.49 31.40 -6.63
C GLN A 341 -3.14 30.49 -5.44
N ARG A 342 -2.55 29.31 -5.67
CA ARG A 342 -2.32 28.30 -4.62
C ARG A 342 -0.90 28.23 -4.09
N ASP A 343 0.08 28.95 -4.64
CA ASP A 343 1.49 29.02 -4.20
C ASP A 343 2.24 27.68 -3.95
N ILE A 344 1.62 26.53 -4.24
CA ILE A 344 2.19 25.19 -4.07
C ILE A 344 2.63 24.57 -5.39
N PHE A 345 2.18 25.13 -6.52
CA PHE A 345 2.50 24.62 -7.85
C PHE A 345 3.72 25.35 -8.42
N PRO A 346 4.79 24.62 -8.79
CA PRO A 346 5.94 25.22 -9.45
C PRO A 346 5.59 25.81 -10.82
N HIS A 347 6.38 26.78 -11.28
CA HIS A 347 6.16 27.48 -12.55
C HIS A 347 5.98 26.53 -13.74
N MET A 348 6.79 25.47 -13.81
CA MET A 348 6.73 24.49 -14.90
C MET A 348 5.37 23.79 -14.97
N VAL A 349 4.77 23.43 -13.83
CA VAL A 349 3.44 22.80 -13.80
C VAL A 349 2.37 23.77 -14.31
N ILE A 350 2.42 25.01 -13.83
CA ILE A 350 1.48 26.06 -14.22
C ILE A 350 1.58 26.36 -15.72
N GLN A 351 2.80 26.43 -16.25
CA GLN A 351 3.07 26.74 -17.66
C GLN A 351 2.62 25.61 -18.58
N MET A 352 2.92 24.35 -18.24
CA MET A 352 2.47 23.19 -19.02
C MET A 352 0.94 23.06 -19.00
N THR A 353 0.31 23.39 -17.86
CA THR A 353 -1.15 23.47 -17.75
C THR A 353 -1.70 24.55 -18.67
N ALA A 354 -1.09 25.74 -18.69
CA ALA A 354 -1.50 26.84 -19.57
C ALA A 354 -1.47 26.43 -21.05
N ILE A 355 -0.35 25.84 -21.48
CA ILE A 355 -0.17 25.36 -22.85
C ILE A 355 -1.20 24.28 -23.18
N GLY A 356 -1.43 23.34 -22.26
CA GLY A 356 -2.41 22.27 -22.45
C GLY A 356 -3.86 22.77 -22.50
N GLU A 357 -4.20 23.77 -21.70
CA GLU A 357 -5.54 24.39 -21.66
C GLU A 357 -5.80 25.21 -22.94
N GLU A 358 -4.80 25.95 -23.44
CA GLU A 358 -4.91 26.75 -24.67
C GLU A 358 -4.91 25.90 -25.95
N SER A 359 -4.12 24.82 -25.97
CA SER A 359 -4.02 23.90 -27.12
C SER A 359 -5.04 22.75 -27.11
N GLY A 360 -5.78 22.58 -26.01
CA GLY A 360 -6.69 21.44 -25.80
C GLY A 360 -5.99 20.10 -25.51
N ALA A 361 -4.66 20.09 -25.38
CA ALA A 361 -3.83 18.90 -25.13
C ALA A 361 -3.36 18.82 -23.66
N LEU A 362 -4.30 19.00 -22.73
CA LEU A 362 -4.01 19.03 -21.28
C LEU A 362 -3.51 17.68 -20.77
N ASP A 363 -4.02 16.59 -21.33
CA ASP A 363 -3.60 15.22 -21.05
C ASP A 363 -2.12 14.99 -21.38
N ASP A 364 -1.67 15.38 -22.56
CA ASP A 364 -0.28 15.24 -23.00
C ASP A 364 0.67 16.12 -22.18
N MET A 365 0.31 17.38 -21.96
CA MET A 365 1.16 18.32 -21.21
C MET A 365 1.30 17.91 -19.74
N LEU A 366 0.21 17.51 -19.09
CA LEU A 366 0.26 17.00 -17.71
C LEU A 366 0.93 15.62 -17.63
N GLY A 367 0.85 14.81 -18.70
CA GLY A 367 1.59 13.56 -18.82
C GLY A 367 3.11 13.78 -18.73
N LYS A 368 3.63 14.77 -19.47
CA LYS A 368 5.05 15.16 -19.41
C LYS A 368 5.46 15.70 -18.04
N VAL A 369 4.59 16.50 -17.41
CA VAL A 369 4.81 16.97 -16.03
C VAL A 369 4.90 15.79 -15.07
N ALA A 370 4.01 14.80 -15.22
CA ALA A 370 4.02 13.60 -14.40
C ALA A 370 5.32 12.81 -14.56
N ASP A 371 5.75 12.54 -15.80
CA ASP A 371 7.00 11.82 -16.08
C ASP A 371 8.21 12.53 -15.44
N PHE A 372 8.30 13.85 -15.60
CA PHE A 372 9.37 14.65 -15.01
C PHE A 372 9.38 14.57 -13.47
N TYR A 373 8.23 14.72 -12.81
CA TYR A 373 8.17 14.66 -11.35
C TYR A 373 8.31 13.24 -10.81
N GLU A 374 7.89 12.21 -11.54
CA GLU A 374 8.17 10.80 -11.23
C GLU A 374 9.70 10.56 -11.20
N GLU A 375 10.43 11.03 -12.22
CA GLU A 375 11.88 10.94 -12.27
C GLU A 375 12.55 11.74 -11.14
N GLN A 376 12.04 12.94 -10.83
CA GLN A 376 12.53 13.75 -9.71
C GLN A 376 12.29 13.10 -8.34
N VAL A 377 11.22 12.30 -8.20
CA VAL A 377 10.99 11.49 -7.00
C VAL A 377 12.02 10.36 -6.93
N ASP A 378 12.25 9.66 -8.04
CA ASP A 378 13.24 8.59 -8.12
C ASP A 378 14.64 9.08 -7.72
N ASN A 379 15.11 10.16 -8.35
CA ASN A 379 16.41 10.76 -8.06
C ASN A 379 16.53 11.22 -6.59
N ALA A 380 15.44 11.73 -6.01
CA ALA A 380 15.42 12.17 -4.62
C ALA A 380 15.41 11.01 -3.63
N VAL A 381 14.77 9.88 -3.97
CA VAL A 381 14.82 8.65 -3.16
C VAL A 381 16.22 8.03 -3.19
N ASP A 382 16.88 8.03 -4.36
CA ASP A 382 18.25 7.54 -4.49
C ASP A 382 19.23 8.42 -3.70
N SER A 383 19.08 9.74 -3.78
CA SER A 383 19.87 10.71 -3.00
C SER A 383 19.64 10.59 -1.49
N LEU A 384 18.41 10.27 -1.06
CA LEU A 384 18.13 10.03 0.35
C LEU A 384 18.85 8.77 0.84
N SER A 385 18.94 7.74 0.00
CA SER A 385 19.64 6.49 0.33
C SER A 385 21.14 6.71 0.53
N SER A 386 21.78 7.53 -0.31
CA SER A 386 23.21 7.84 -0.19
C SER A 386 23.53 8.71 1.03
N LEU A 387 22.64 9.65 1.40
CA LEU A 387 22.82 10.48 2.60
C LEU A 387 22.65 9.69 3.91
N LEU A 388 21.85 8.62 3.90
CA LEU A 388 21.65 7.80 5.09
C LEU A 388 22.90 7.01 5.47
N GLU A 389 23.76 6.64 4.53
CA GLU A 389 24.96 5.86 4.82
C GLU A 389 25.95 6.59 5.75
N PRO A 390 26.38 7.84 5.47
CA PRO A 390 27.18 8.63 6.41
C PRO A 390 26.50 8.83 7.76
N LEU A 391 25.20 9.10 7.77
CA LEU A 391 24.45 9.27 9.02
C LEU A 391 24.48 8.00 9.86
N ILE A 392 24.26 6.84 9.25
CA ILE A 392 24.33 5.53 9.90
C ILE A 392 25.73 5.28 10.44
N MET A 393 26.78 5.58 9.67
CA MET A 393 28.17 5.44 10.14
C MET A 393 28.47 6.32 11.35
N VAL A 394 27.99 7.57 11.36
CA VAL A 394 28.14 8.47 12.52
C VAL A 394 27.37 7.95 13.73
N VAL A 395 26.13 7.49 13.53
CA VAL A 395 25.29 6.96 14.61
C VAL A 395 25.89 5.67 15.19
N ILE A 396 26.28 4.72 14.35
CA ILE A 396 26.89 3.44 14.79
C ILE A 396 28.25 3.68 15.40
N GLY A 397 29.10 4.49 14.76
CA GLY A 397 30.42 4.86 15.29
C GLY A 397 30.30 5.54 16.64
N GLY A 398 29.32 6.45 16.80
CA GLY A 398 29.00 7.07 18.08
C GLY A 398 28.51 6.05 19.11
N LEU A 399 27.56 5.19 18.76
CA LEU A 399 27.01 4.17 19.65
C LEU A 399 28.10 3.18 20.11
N VAL A 400 28.75 2.50 19.18
CA VAL A 400 29.78 1.50 19.47
C VAL A 400 31.01 2.15 20.11
N GLY A 401 31.45 3.30 19.60
CA GLY A 401 32.56 4.05 20.18
C GLY A 401 32.29 4.45 21.62
N SER A 402 31.08 4.94 21.92
CA SER A 402 30.69 5.28 23.30
C SER A 402 30.70 4.06 24.23
N LEU A 403 30.27 2.90 23.75
CA LEU A 403 30.30 1.65 24.52
C LEU A 403 31.73 1.19 24.79
N VAL A 404 32.61 1.22 23.78
CA VAL A 404 34.02 0.86 23.93
C VAL A 404 34.70 1.80 24.92
N VAL A 405 34.50 3.12 24.81
CA VAL A 405 35.05 4.08 25.77
C VAL A 405 34.54 3.78 27.18
N ALA A 406 33.25 3.50 27.36
CA ALA A 406 32.69 3.17 28.67
C ALA A 406 33.32 1.92 29.29
N MET A 407 33.69 0.93 28.47
CA MET A 407 34.33 -0.30 28.92
C MET A 407 35.82 -0.16 29.21
N TYR A 408 36.56 0.63 28.42
CA TYR A 408 38.01 0.77 28.55
C TYR A 408 38.45 1.89 29.51
N LEU A 409 37.62 2.93 29.72
CA LEU A 409 37.95 4.04 30.60
C LEU A 409 38.31 3.61 32.05
N PRO A 410 37.61 2.64 32.68
CA PRO A 410 38.00 2.15 34.01
C PRO A 410 39.35 1.44 34.00
N ILE A 411 39.70 0.72 32.92
CA ILE A 411 40.99 0.03 32.77
C ILE A 411 42.14 1.05 32.83
N PHE A 412 42.01 2.16 32.09
CA PHE A 412 43.04 3.21 32.09
C PHE A 412 43.18 3.89 33.45
N LYS A 413 42.07 4.10 34.18
CA LYS A 413 42.13 4.67 35.53
C LYS A 413 42.82 3.73 36.52
N LEU A 414 42.55 2.44 36.45
CA LEU A 414 43.23 1.44 37.29
C LEU A 414 44.74 1.37 36.99
N ALA A 415 45.12 1.43 35.71
CA ALA A 415 46.52 1.45 35.30
C ALA A 415 47.28 2.72 35.72
N ALA A 416 46.57 3.84 35.98
CA ALA A 416 47.17 5.09 36.42
C ALA A 416 47.32 5.21 37.95
N VAL A 417 46.71 4.30 38.73
CA VAL A 417 46.73 4.29 40.20
C VAL A 417 47.79 3.31 40.75
N VAL A 418 48.48 2.56 39.87
CA VAL A 418 49.59 1.66 40.21
C VAL A 418 50.93 2.28 39.85
#